data_AF-A0A239CWM8-F1
#
_entry.id   AF-A0A239CWM8-F1
#
_cell.length_a   1.000
_cell.length_b   1.000
_cell.length_c   1.000
_cell.angle_alpha   90.00
_cell.angle_beta   90.00
_cell.angle_gamma   90.00
#
_symmetry.space_group_name_H-M   'P 1'
#
loop_
_entity.id
_entity.type
_entity.pdbx_description
1 polymer ?
#
loop_
_entity_poly.entity_id
_entity_poly.type
_entity_poly.pdbx_seq_one_letter_code
_entity_poly.pdbx_strand_id
1 'polypeptide(L)'
;MVSVSSHSGPVALLIDGDNISADHAPEILRLARKAGELRILRVYGDACKLPKWDAVPGLRMVHSGRGKNATDMLLAIEAMEIAFAGACGTVVLVSSDGDFTHLAQHLRERGVAVLGIGEAKAPESFRRSCADFHGIPAQPAKVVEPVGASARSAERPSDLDRQLRTLIAQHSNGGAGIELKILGSLMSREGVKIGETPERTWRRYFIQRAALYALDPPGPNSKVRFLPAGFNGD
;
A
#
# COMPACT_ATOMS: atom_id res chain seq x y z
N MET A 1 9.86 -43.78 -10.92
CA MET A 1 10.35 -42.57 -10.24
C MET A 1 10.69 -41.55 -11.30
N VAL A 2 9.81 -40.60 -11.57
CA VAL A 2 10.12 -39.47 -12.45
C VAL A 2 10.80 -38.43 -11.58
N SER A 3 12.11 -38.25 -11.79
CA SER A 3 12.88 -37.18 -11.16
C SER A 3 12.34 -35.85 -11.66
N VAL A 4 11.71 -35.07 -10.77
CA VAL A 4 11.23 -33.72 -11.09
C VAL A 4 12.46 -32.86 -11.32
N SER A 5 12.75 -32.54 -12.58
CA SER A 5 13.85 -31.69 -12.97
C SER A 5 13.74 -30.34 -12.26
N SER A 6 14.86 -29.87 -11.74
CA SER A 6 15.05 -28.53 -11.21
C SER A 6 14.47 -27.50 -12.20
N HIS A 7 13.64 -26.58 -11.71
CA HIS A 7 13.06 -25.51 -12.52
C HIS A 7 14.16 -24.49 -12.90
N SER A 8 15.07 -24.88 -13.79
CA SER A 8 16.10 -24.04 -14.40
C SER A 8 15.51 -23.28 -15.60
N GLY A 9 14.37 -22.62 -15.39
CA GLY A 9 13.68 -21.83 -16.41
C GLY A 9 14.01 -20.35 -16.30
N PRO A 10 13.84 -19.56 -17.37
CA PRO A 10 13.94 -18.11 -17.30
C PRO A 10 12.92 -17.55 -16.33
N VAL A 11 13.33 -16.53 -15.58
CA VAL A 11 12.56 -15.91 -14.50
C VAL A 11 12.20 -14.47 -14.84
N ALA A 12 10.95 -14.10 -14.56
CA ALA A 12 10.51 -12.71 -14.55
C ALA A 12 10.36 -12.20 -13.11
N LEU A 13 11.10 -11.15 -12.76
CA LEU A 13 10.99 -10.42 -11.51
C LEU A 13 10.12 -9.19 -11.70
N LEU A 14 8.97 -9.17 -11.03
CA LEU A 14 7.96 -8.11 -11.11
C LEU A 14 7.74 -7.52 -9.71
N ILE A 15 8.09 -6.25 -9.55
CA ILE A 15 8.08 -5.58 -8.25
C ILE A 15 6.99 -4.50 -8.20
N ASP A 16 6.13 -4.57 -7.19
CA ASP A 16 5.23 -3.49 -6.81
C ASP A 16 6.02 -2.41 -6.07
N GLY A 17 6.51 -1.41 -6.81
CA GLY A 17 7.37 -0.37 -6.28
C GLY A 17 6.65 0.65 -5.39
N ASP A 18 5.33 0.81 -5.54
CA ASP A 18 4.55 1.73 -4.72
C ASP A 18 4.43 1.21 -3.28
N ASN A 19 4.41 -0.12 -3.12
CA ASN A 19 4.27 -0.78 -1.81
C ASN A 19 5.58 -1.37 -1.26
N ILE A 20 6.61 -1.56 -2.09
CA ILE A 20 7.90 -2.14 -1.71
C ILE A 20 9.02 -1.11 -1.89
N SER A 21 9.82 -0.93 -0.84
CA SER A 21 10.95 -0.01 -0.87
C SER A 21 12.16 -0.58 -1.63
N ALA A 22 12.86 0.30 -2.36
CA ALA A 22 14.11 0.00 -3.05
C ALA A 22 15.22 -0.49 -2.11
N ASP A 23 15.15 -0.20 -0.81
CA ASP A 23 16.15 -0.69 0.17
C ASP A 23 16.13 -2.24 0.27
N HIS A 24 15.04 -2.90 -0.14
CA HIS A 24 14.96 -4.36 -0.22
C HIS A 24 15.53 -4.94 -1.52
N ALA A 25 15.90 -4.11 -2.50
CA ALA A 25 16.37 -4.58 -3.81
C ALA A 25 17.51 -5.61 -3.73
N PRO A 26 18.55 -5.45 -2.88
CA PRO A 26 19.62 -6.46 -2.78
C PRO A 26 19.10 -7.85 -2.39
N GLU A 27 18.18 -7.90 -1.42
CA GLU A 27 17.62 -9.15 -0.94
C GLU A 27 16.62 -9.76 -1.94
N ILE A 28 15.77 -8.93 -2.54
CA ILE A 28 14.84 -9.33 -3.60
C ILE A 28 15.61 -9.96 -4.77
N LEU A 29 16.67 -9.31 -5.25
CA LEU A 29 17.48 -9.81 -6.35
C LEU A 29 18.21 -11.10 -5.97
N ARG A 30 18.67 -11.24 -4.72
CA ARG A 30 19.29 -12.46 -4.23
C ARG A 30 18.32 -13.64 -4.25
N LEU A 31 17.09 -13.44 -3.76
CA LEU A 31 16.04 -14.47 -3.76
C LEU A 31 15.60 -14.81 -5.18
N ALA A 32 15.38 -13.80 -6.03
CA ALA A 32 14.97 -14.01 -7.42
C ALA A 32 16.00 -14.79 -8.23
N ARG A 33 17.30 -14.54 -8.04
CA ARG A 33 18.39 -15.29 -8.69
C ARG A 33 18.46 -16.75 -8.27
N LYS A 34 17.95 -17.11 -7.08
CA LYS A 34 17.86 -18.53 -6.67
C LYS A 34 16.77 -19.29 -7.42
N ALA A 35 15.76 -18.58 -7.92
CA ALA A 35 14.69 -19.17 -8.70
C ALA A 35 15.12 -19.51 -10.14
N GLY A 36 16.18 -18.87 -10.66
CA GLY A 36 16.72 -19.12 -11.99
C GLY A 36 17.35 -17.88 -12.64
N GLU A 37 17.56 -17.95 -13.96
CA GLU A 37 18.13 -16.86 -14.74
C GLU A 37 17.12 -15.71 -14.89
N LEU A 38 17.45 -14.53 -14.36
CA LEU A 38 16.58 -13.36 -14.47
C LEU A 38 16.61 -12.78 -15.89
N ARG A 39 15.51 -12.95 -16.63
CA ARG A 39 15.35 -12.43 -18.00
C ARG A 39 14.59 -11.11 -18.02
N ILE A 40 13.59 -10.97 -17.16
CA ILE A 40 12.77 -9.77 -17.04
C ILE A 40 12.94 -9.26 -15.62
N LEU A 41 13.33 -8.00 -15.45
CA LEU A 41 13.44 -7.34 -14.16
C LEU A 41 12.72 -6.00 -14.25
N ARG A 42 11.58 -5.88 -13.59
CA ARG A 42 10.73 -4.70 -13.67
C ARG A 42 10.25 -4.26 -12.29
N VAL A 43 10.17 -2.96 -12.11
CA VAL A 43 9.45 -2.33 -11.00
C VAL A 43 8.36 -1.42 -11.55
N TYR A 44 7.17 -1.55 -10.99
CA TYR A 44 5.98 -0.82 -11.40
C TYR A 44 5.64 0.23 -10.36
N GLY A 45 5.22 1.41 -10.81
CA GLY A 45 4.66 2.43 -9.92
C GLY A 45 4.63 3.82 -10.51
N ASP A 46 4.22 4.77 -9.69
CA ASP A 46 4.24 6.18 -10.08
C ASP A 46 5.70 6.67 -10.06
N ALA A 47 6.30 6.94 -11.23
CA ALA A 47 7.70 7.33 -11.34
C ALA A 47 8.01 8.63 -10.55
N CYS A 48 7.01 9.48 -10.31
CA CYS A 48 7.15 10.64 -9.44
C CYS A 48 7.27 10.28 -7.94
N LYS A 49 6.92 9.06 -7.55
CA LYS A 49 6.89 8.55 -6.17
C LYS A 49 7.88 7.40 -5.89
N LEU A 50 8.63 6.94 -6.88
CA LEU A 50 9.59 5.84 -6.77
C LEU A 50 11.05 6.32 -6.72
N PRO A 51 11.49 7.08 -5.69
CA PRO A 51 12.89 7.43 -5.57
C PRO A 51 13.71 6.15 -5.30
N LYS A 52 14.97 6.13 -5.78
CA LYS A 52 15.99 5.08 -5.56
C LYS A 52 15.85 3.82 -6.40
N TRP A 53 14.65 3.50 -6.89
CA TRP A 53 14.46 2.35 -7.77
C TRP A 53 15.18 2.52 -9.12
N ASP A 54 15.38 3.76 -9.55
CA ASP A 54 16.18 4.16 -10.72
C ASP A 54 17.68 3.87 -10.56
N ALA A 55 18.17 3.78 -9.33
CA ALA A 55 19.58 3.50 -9.04
C ALA A 55 19.89 1.99 -8.95
N VAL A 56 18.88 1.10 -9.05
CA VAL A 56 19.07 -0.35 -8.98
C VAL A 56 19.49 -0.90 -10.35
N PRO A 57 20.71 -1.45 -10.51
CA PRO A 57 21.22 -1.87 -11.81
C PRO A 57 20.40 -3.01 -12.43
N GLY A 58 20.14 -2.91 -13.74
CA GLY A 58 19.46 -3.95 -14.53
C GLY A 58 17.95 -4.03 -14.35
N LEU A 59 17.37 -3.20 -13.48
CA LEU A 59 15.94 -3.16 -13.21
C LEU A 59 15.29 -2.06 -14.08
N ARG A 60 14.27 -2.42 -14.85
CA ARG A 60 13.53 -1.44 -15.67
C ARG A 60 12.37 -0.86 -14.87
N MET A 61 12.33 0.46 -14.72
CA MET A 61 11.16 1.14 -14.17
C MET A 61 10.03 1.22 -15.21
N VAL A 62 8.82 0.86 -14.79
CA VAL A 62 7.61 0.91 -15.61
C VAL A 62 6.63 1.87 -14.93
N HIS A 63 6.42 3.03 -15.57
CA HIS A 63 5.52 4.03 -15.02
C HIS A 63 4.05 3.63 -15.22
N SER A 64 3.31 3.47 -14.13
CA SER A 64 1.89 3.09 -14.14
C SER A 64 0.91 4.26 -14.29
N GLY A 65 1.40 5.51 -14.28
CA GLY A 65 0.54 6.70 -14.25
C GLY A 65 0.00 7.02 -12.86
N ARG A 66 -1.13 7.74 -12.80
CA ARG A 66 -1.77 8.15 -11.54
C ARG A 66 -3.16 7.51 -11.45
N GLY A 67 -3.35 6.62 -10.48
CA GLY A 67 -4.63 5.98 -10.21
C GLY A 67 -4.50 5.00 -9.07
N LYS A 68 -5.58 4.80 -8.29
CA LYS A 68 -5.55 4.01 -7.05
C LYS A 68 -5.03 2.59 -7.26
N ASN A 69 -5.32 1.98 -8.43
CA ASN A 69 -4.96 0.60 -8.74
C ASN A 69 -4.14 0.50 -10.04
N ALA A 70 -3.57 1.61 -10.51
CA ALA A 70 -2.93 1.65 -11.83
C ALA A 70 -1.70 0.73 -11.89
N THR A 71 -0.91 0.73 -10.81
CA THR A 71 0.27 -0.12 -10.63
C THR A 71 -0.11 -1.60 -10.64
N ASP A 72 -1.11 -1.98 -9.84
CA ASP A 72 -1.54 -3.38 -9.71
C ASP A 72 -2.08 -3.93 -11.02
N MET A 73 -2.91 -3.14 -11.73
CA MET A 73 -3.46 -3.52 -13.02
C MET A 73 -2.35 -3.69 -14.07
N LEU A 74 -1.42 -2.75 -14.17
CA LEU A 74 -0.34 -2.83 -15.15
C LEU A 74 0.59 -4.02 -14.88
N LEU A 75 0.94 -4.25 -13.61
CA LEU A 75 1.74 -5.40 -13.20
C LEU A 75 1.02 -6.71 -13.55
N ALA A 76 -0.27 -6.82 -13.23
CA ALA A 76 -1.06 -8.01 -13.55
C ALA A 76 -1.17 -8.26 -15.06
N ILE A 77 -1.37 -7.22 -15.87
CA ILE A 77 -1.40 -7.32 -17.33
C ILE A 77 -0.08 -7.86 -17.86
N GLU A 78 1.06 -7.27 -17.48
CA GLU A 78 2.36 -7.71 -17.96
C GLU A 78 2.74 -9.11 -17.44
N ALA A 79 2.37 -9.46 -16.21
CA ALA A 79 2.58 -10.81 -15.67
C ALA A 79 1.84 -11.87 -16.50
N MET A 80 0.59 -11.61 -16.86
CA MET A 80 -0.20 -12.50 -17.71
C MET A 80 0.31 -12.56 -19.15
N GLU A 81 0.79 -11.45 -19.70
CA GLU A 81 1.43 -11.41 -21.02
C GLU A 81 2.69 -12.29 -21.05
N ILE A 82 3.55 -12.18 -20.02
CA ILE A 82 4.75 -13.01 -19.87
C ILE A 82 4.40 -14.50 -19.82
N ALA A 83 3.35 -14.84 -19.06
CA ALA A 83 2.86 -16.22 -18.96
C ALA A 83 2.32 -16.72 -20.31
N PHE A 84 1.52 -15.90 -21.00
CA PHE A 84 0.94 -16.25 -22.29
C PHE A 84 2.01 -16.42 -23.38
N ALA A 85 3.02 -15.56 -23.40
CA ALA A 85 4.13 -15.64 -24.35
C ALA A 85 5.07 -16.84 -24.09
N GLY A 86 4.96 -17.53 -22.95
CA GLY A 86 5.88 -18.59 -22.55
C GLY A 86 7.32 -18.11 -22.35
N ALA A 87 7.51 -16.81 -22.11
CA ALA A 87 8.84 -16.19 -22.07
C ALA A 87 9.63 -16.57 -20.80
N CYS A 88 8.92 -16.90 -19.72
CA CYS A 88 9.46 -17.28 -18.41
C CYS A 88 8.65 -18.44 -17.82
N GLY A 89 9.35 -19.42 -17.24
CA GLY A 89 8.72 -20.54 -16.51
C GLY A 89 8.45 -20.22 -15.03
N THR A 90 8.96 -19.09 -14.54
CA THR A 90 8.76 -18.63 -13.18
C THR A 90 8.56 -17.13 -13.15
N VAL A 91 7.59 -16.69 -12.35
CA VAL A 91 7.34 -15.29 -12.04
C VAL A 91 7.58 -15.08 -10.54
N VAL A 92 8.49 -14.15 -10.23
CA VAL A 92 8.71 -13.64 -8.89
C VAL A 92 7.83 -12.40 -8.71
N LEU A 93 6.78 -12.53 -7.91
CA LEU A 93 5.88 -11.42 -7.56
C LEU A 93 6.32 -10.82 -6.23
N VAL A 94 6.77 -9.56 -6.26
CA VAL A 94 7.20 -8.86 -5.05
C VAL A 94 6.12 -7.85 -4.64
N SER A 95 5.27 -8.23 -3.70
CA SER A 95 4.25 -7.37 -3.10
C SER A 95 3.80 -7.94 -1.74
N SER A 96 3.11 -7.12 -0.96
CA SER A 96 2.38 -7.56 0.24
C SER A 96 0.88 -7.36 0.13
N ASP A 97 0.38 -6.97 -1.04
CA ASP A 97 -1.05 -6.78 -1.28
C ASP A 97 -1.77 -8.12 -1.52
N GLY A 98 -2.94 -8.27 -0.91
CA GLY A 98 -3.80 -9.44 -1.10
C GLY A 98 -4.45 -9.50 -2.48
N ASP A 99 -4.55 -8.37 -3.18
CA ASP A 99 -5.20 -8.31 -4.50
C ASP A 99 -4.47 -9.15 -5.56
N PHE A 100 -3.19 -9.46 -5.35
CA PHE A 100 -2.41 -10.38 -6.21
C PHE A 100 -2.71 -11.87 -6.00
N THR A 101 -3.59 -12.23 -5.06
CA THR A 101 -3.98 -13.63 -4.77
C THR A 101 -4.47 -14.35 -6.04
N HIS A 102 -5.41 -13.75 -6.76
CA HIS A 102 -5.99 -14.38 -7.97
C HIS A 102 -5.02 -14.39 -9.14
N LEU A 103 -4.16 -13.38 -9.27
CA LEU A 103 -3.09 -13.37 -10.26
C LEU A 103 -2.15 -14.56 -10.06
N ALA A 104 -1.70 -14.79 -8.82
CA ALA A 104 -0.82 -15.92 -8.49
C ALA A 104 -1.46 -17.27 -8.82
N GLN A 105 -2.77 -17.43 -8.54
CA GLN A 105 -3.52 -18.63 -8.90
C GLN A 105 -3.57 -18.82 -10.42
N HIS A 106 -3.93 -17.78 -11.17
CA HIS A 106 -4.07 -17.83 -12.63
C HIS A 106 -2.75 -18.12 -13.35
N LEU A 107 -1.64 -17.59 -12.86
CA LEU A 107 -0.30 -17.91 -13.37
C LEU A 107 0.03 -19.39 -13.17
N ARG A 108 -0.25 -19.94 -11.98
CA ARG A 108 0.01 -21.36 -11.67
C ARG A 108 -0.87 -22.33 -12.45
N GLU A 109 -2.14 -22.00 -12.66
CA GLU A 109 -3.03 -22.78 -13.53
C GLU A 109 -2.49 -22.91 -14.96
N ARG A 110 -1.65 -21.97 -15.40
CA ARG A 110 -0.98 -21.96 -16.72
C ARG A 110 0.38 -22.63 -16.71
N GLY A 111 0.76 -23.27 -15.60
CA GLY A 111 2.05 -23.95 -15.46
C GLY A 111 3.23 -23.02 -15.15
N VAL A 112 2.99 -21.75 -14.83
CA VAL A 112 4.04 -20.82 -14.40
C VAL A 112 4.21 -20.91 -12.89
N ALA A 113 5.42 -21.23 -12.43
CA ALA A 113 5.72 -21.21 -11.00
C ALA A 113 5.68 -19.77 -10.47
N VAL A 114 5.03 -19.55 -9.33
CA VAL A 114 4.95 -18.22 -8.71
C VAL A 114 5.72 -18.22 -7.41
N LEU A 115 6.78 -17.42 -7.34
CA LEU A 115 7.51 -17.15 -6.11
C LEU A 115 7.07 -15.79 -5.55
N GLY A 116 6.43 -15.81 -4.39
CA GLY A 116 6.04 -14.57 -3.70
C GLY A 116 7.19 -14.04 -2.84
N ILE A 117 7.38 -12.72 -2.84
CA ILE A 117 8.26 -12.04 -1.88
C ILE A 117 7.49 -10.86 -1.29
N GLY A 118 7.43 -10.76 0.04
CA GLY A 118 6.71 -9.67 0.68
C GLY A 118 6.98 -9.53 2.16
N GLU A 119 6.52 -8.44 2.73
CA GLU A 119 6.67 -8.16 4.16
C GLU A 119 5.76 -9.08 4.99
N ALA A 120 6.02 -9.12 6.29
CA ALA A 120 5.24 -9.91 7.25
C ALA A 120 3.73 -9.57 7.28
N LYS A 121 3.30 -8.44 6.70
CA LYS A 121 1.89 -8.04 6.59
C LYS A 121 1.12 -8.72 5.44
N ALA A 122 1.82 -9.39 4.52
CA ALA A 122 1.17 -10.04 3.38
C ALA A 122 0.13 -11.08 3.85
N PRO A 123 -1.10 -11.06 3.33
CA PRO A 123 -2.16 -11.95 3.81
C PRO A 123 -1.88 -13.41 3.46
N GLU A 124 -2.34 -14.32 4.30
CA GLU A 124 -2.11 -15.76 4.12
C GLU A 124 -2.70 -16.30 2.81
N SER A 125 -3.81 -15.73 2.32
CA SER A 125 -4.41 -16.07 1.03
C SER A 125 -3.43 -15.88 -0.13
N PHE A 126 -2.70 -14.77 -0.16
CA PHE A 126 -1.72 -14.49 -1.19
C PHE A 126 -0.51 -15.43 -1.06
N ARG A 127 0.01 -15.59 0.17
CA ARG A 127 1.15 -16.49 0.43
C ARG A 127 0.88 -17.91 -0.03
N ARG A 128 -0.26 -18.47 0.35
CA ARG A 128 -0.67 -19.85 -0.02
C ARG A 128 -1.02 -20.01 -1.50
N SER A 129 -1.29 -18.91 -2.20
CA SER A 129 -1.53 -18.93 -3.64
C SER A 129 -0.24 -19.03 -4.45
N CYS A 130 0.90 -18.64 -3.87
CA CYS A 130 2.22 -18.84 -4.46
C CYS A 130 2.69 -20.31 -4.34
N ALA A 131 3.66 -20.72 -5.16
CA ALA A 131 4.31 -22.02 -5.02
C ALA A 131 5.27 -22.03 -3.81
N ASP A 132 5.94 -20.90 -3.58
CA ASP A 132 6.70 -20.61 -2.36
C ASP A 132 6.58 -19.10 -2.04
N PHE A 133 6.79 -18.73 -0.79
CA PHE A 133 6.72 -17.34 -0.34
C PHE A 133 7.87 -17.01 0.62
N HIS A 134 8.64 -15.98 0.30
CA HIS A 134 9.74 -15.51 1.13
C HIS A 134 9.39 -14.17 1.81
N GLY A 135 9.51 -14.17 3.14
CA GLY A 135 9.35 -12.97 3.94
C GLY A 135 10.58 -12.07 3.85
N ILE A 136 10.36 -10.77 3.61
CA ILE A 136 11.36 -9.71 3.84
C ILE A 136 10.99 -8.92 5.11
N PRO A 137 11.98 -8.33 5.81
CA PRO A 137 11.70 -7.48 6.95
C PRO A 137 10.74 -6.37 6.55
N ALA A 138 9.75 -6.07 7.39
CA ALA A 138 8.99 -4.84 7.19
C ALA A 138 9.97 -3.67 7.30
N GLN A 139 9.84 -2.67 6.42
CA GLN A 139 10.51 -1.41 6.73
C GLN A 139 9.98 -0.91 8.08
N PRO A 140 10.84 -0.41 8.98
CA PRO A 140 10.32 0.47 10.02
C PRO A 140 9.53 1.53 9.28
N ALA A 141 8.25 1.69 9.64
CA ALA A 141 7.42 2.74 9.06
C ALA A 141 8.31 3.97 8.99
N LYS A 142 8.53 4.52 7.78
CA LYS A 142 9.28 5.77 7.67
C LYS A 142 8.64 6.66 8.72
N VAL A 143 9.39 6.92 9.79
CA VAL A 143 9.20 8.14 10.55
C VAL A 143 9.54 9.14 9.47
N VAL A 144 8.49 9.56 8.76
CA VAL A 144 8.57 10.72 7.92
C VAL A 144 8.89 11.75 8.97
N GLU A 145 10.18 12.06 9.13
CA GLU A 145 10.56 13.27 9.83
C GLU A 145 9.65 14.34 9.25
N PRO A 146 8.89 15.04 10.12
CA PRO A 146 7.86 15.92 9.66
C PRO A 146 8.52 16.94 8.74
N VAL A 147 8.31 16.79 7.42
CA VAL A 147 8.63 17.81 6.44
C VAL A 147 7.80 19.01 6.89
N GLY A 148 8.48 19.96 7.53
CA GLY A 148 7.90 21.16 8.10
C GLY A 148 6.90 20.88 9.21
N ALA A 149 7.39 20.64 10.42
CA ALA A 149 6.70 21.12 11.61
C ALA A 149 6.64 22.66 11.55
N SER A 150 5.73 23.21 10.75
CA SER A 150 5.06 24.44 11.18
C SER A 150 4.06 23.97 12.22
N ALA A 151 4.48 23.97 13.48
CA ALA A 151 3.57 24.03 14.60
C ALA A 151 2.72 25.31 14.44
N ARG A 152 1.65 25.24 13.63
CA ARG A 152 0.50 26.08 13.90
C ARG A 152 -0.19 25.40 15.06
N SER A 153 0.18 25.80 16.27
CA SER A 153 -0.72 25.82 17.40
C SER A 153 -2.05 26.39 16.93
N ALA A 154 -3.01 25.51 16.66
CA ALA A 154 -4.37 25.93 16.33
C ALA A 154 -5.03 26.41 17.62
N GLU A 155 -4.80 27.68 17.97
CA GLU A 155 -5.55 28.37 19.03
C GLU A 155 -7.01 28.64 18.61
N ARG A 156 -7.39 28.39 17.35
CA ARG A 156 -8.79 28.47 16.88
C ARG A 156 -9.12 27.36 15.87
N PRO A 157 -10.32 26.73 15.96
CA PRO A 157 -10.82 25.79 14.96
C PRO A 157 -10.92 26.40 13.57
N SER A 158 -10.51 25.66 12.53
CA SER A 158 -10.73 26.04 11.13
C SER A 158 -12.18 25.81 10.69
N ASP A 159 -12.55 26.29 9.50
CA ASP A 159 -13.88 26.02 8.93
C ASP A 159 -14.14 24.53 8.71
N LEU A 160 -13.08 23.79 8.32
CA LEU A 160 -13.15 22.34 8.23
C LEU A 160 -13.38 21.71 9.62
N ASP A 161 -12.74 22.23 10.67
CA ASP A 161 -12.95 21.73 12.03
C ASP A 161 -14.38 21.99 12.52
N ARG A 162 -14.97 23.14 12.17
CA ARG A 162 -16.37 23.47 12.47
C ARG A 162 -17.33 22.55 11.72
N GLN A 163 -17.08 22.29 10.44
CA GLN A 163 -17.86 21.35 9.64
C GLN A 163 -17.80 19.94 10.23
N LEU A 164 -16.59 19.48 10.60
CA LEU A 164 -16.39 18.19 11.26
C LEU A 164 -17.09 18.11 12.61
N ARG A 165 -17.05 19.17 13.43
CA ARG A 165 -17.79 19.23 14.69
C ARG A 165 -19.28 19.05 14.46
N THR A 166 -19.87 19.80 13.53
CA THR A 166 -21.31 19.70 13.19
C THR A 166 -21.66 18.30 12.74
N LEU A 167 -20.86 17.72 11.86
CA LEU A 167 -21.08 16.38 11.32
C LEU A 167 -21.00 15.30 12.41
N ILE A 168 -19.97 15.38 13.27
CA ILE A 168 -19.80 14.46 14.41
C ILE A 168 -20.96 14.62 15.38
N ALA A 169 -21.41 15.85 15.67
CA ALA A 169 -22.55 16.09 16.57
C ALA A 169 -23.86 15.48 16.04
N GLN A 170 -24.11 15.57 14.73
CA GLN A 170 -25.31 15.02 14.09
C GLN A 170 -25.35 13.48 14.09
N HIS A 171 -24.20 12.83 13.96
CA HIS A 171 -24.10 11.38 13.75
C HIS A 171 -23.55 10.62 14.97
N SER A 172 -23.24 11.32 16.06
CA SER A 172 -22.76 10.72 17.30
C SER A 172 -23.94 10.29 18.16
N ASN A 173 -24.00 9.00 18.49
CA ASN A 173 -24.98 8.48 19.44
C ASN A 173 -24.52 8.75 20.88
N GLY A 174 -25.15 9.69 21.59
CA GLY A 174 -24.87 9.95 23.01
C GLY A 174 -23.43 10.37 23.32
N GLY A 175 -22.73 11.01 22.37
CA GLY A 175 -21.32 11.41 22.54
C GLY A 175 -20.29 10.30 22.27
N ALA A 176 -20.73 9.11 21.84
CA ALA A 176 -19.84 7.99 21.52
C ALA A 176 -18.92 8.25 20.31
N GLY A 177 -19.17 9.31 19.54
CA GLY A 177 -18.43 9.65 18.34
C GLY A 177 -18.91 8.88 17.11
N ILE A 178 -18.23 9.12 15.99
CA ILE A 178 -18.51 8.51 14.70
C ILE A 178 -17.30 7.71 14.23
N GLU A 179 -17.54 6.58 13.57
CA GLU A 179 -16.46 5.79 12.94
C GLU A 179 -15.77 6.57 11.83
N LEU A 180 -14.44 6.49 11.76
CA LEU A 180 -13.64 7.19 10.75
C LEU A 180 -14.06 6.85 9.30
N LYS A 181 -14.49 5.61 9.07
CA LYS A 181 -14.95 5.14 7.76
C LYS A 181 -16.24 5.85 7.32
N ILE A 182 -17.19 6.01 8.26
CA ILE A 182 -18.46 6.68 8.02
C ILE A 182 -18.20 8.19 7.83
N LEU A 183 -17.40 8.80 8.71
CA LEU A 183 -17.02 10.21 8.61
C LEU A 183 -16.39 10.52 7.25
N GLY A 184 -15.45 9.70 6.78
CA GLY A 184 -14.83 9.92 5.48
C GLY A 184 -15.81 9.83 4.32
N SER A 185 -16.81 8.95 4.42
CA SER A 185 -17.87 8.82 3.41
C SER A 185 -18.78 10.06 3.39
N LEU A 186 -19.14 10.58 4.57
CA LEU A 186 -19.98 11.77 4.69
C LEU A 186 -19.25 13.03 4.23
N MET A 187 -18.01 13.25 4.67
CA MET A 187 -17.23 14.41 4.26
C MET A 187 -16.96 14.43 2.74
N SER A 188 -16.80 13.26 2.12
CA SER A 188 -16.68 13.18 0.66
C SER A 188 -17.97 13.60 -0.07
N ARG A 189 -19.15 13.39 0.54
CA ARG A 189 -20.43 13.86 -0.03
C ARG A 189 -20.58 15.37 0.09
N GLU A 190 -20.02 15.95 1.15
CA GLU A 190 -19.89 17.39 1.36
C GLU A 190 -18.76 18.04 0.53
N GLY A 191 -18.16 17.30 -0.41
CA GLY A 191 -17.13 17.79 -1.31
C GLY A 191 -15.70 17.81 -0.73
N VAL A 192 -15.49 17.36 0.50
CA VAL A 192 -14.18 17.35 1.15
C VAL A 192 -13.47 16.03 0.93
N LYS A 193 -12.35 16.07 0.21
CA LYS A 193 -11.48 14.91 -0.03
C LYS A 193 -10.26 14.97 0.87
N ILE A 194 -10.21 14.09 1.87
CA ILE A 194 -9.08 14.04 2.82
C ILE A 194 -7.73 13.78 2.16
N GLY A 195 -7.71 13.13 0.99
CA GLY A 195 -6.49 12.90 0.21
C GLY A 195 -5.89 14.16 -0.40
N GLU A 196 -6.67 15.23 -0.53
CA GLU A 196 -6.22 16.55 -1.03
C GLU A 196 -5.71 17.45 0.10
N THR A 197 -5.92 17.07 1.37
CA THR A 197 -5.36 17.79 2.51
C THR A 197 -3.89 17.39 2.76
N PRO A 198 -3.08 18.26 3.42
CA PRO A 198 -1.70 17.93 3.77
C PRO A 198 -1.54 16.64 4.57
N GLU A 199 -2.52 16.32 5.42
CA GLU A 199 -2.52 15.15 6.28
C GLU A 199 -2.90 13.85 5.55
N ARG A 200 -3.53 13.94 4.38
CA ARG A 200 -3.92 12.84 3.47
C ARG A 200 -4.88 11.79 4.03
N THR A 201 -5.00 11.68 5.36
CA THR A 201 -5.82 10.70 6.07
C THR A 201 -6.49 11.33 7.29
N TRP A 202 -7.71 10.88 7.60
CA TRP A 202 -8.48 11.41 8.73
C TRP A 202 -7.78 11.18 10.07
N ARG A 203 -7.15 10.01 10.24
CA ARG A 203 -6.41 9.69 11.46
C ARG A 203 -5.28 10.70 11.71
N ARG A 204 -4.49 11.02 10.68
CA ARG A 204 -3.40 12.01 10.80
C ARG A 204 -3.94 13.41 11.06
N TYR A 205 -5.05 13.77 10.41
CA TYR A 205 -5.74 15.05 10.63
C TYR A 205 -6.12 15.25 12.10
N PHE A 206 -6.72 14.24 12.73
CA PHE A 206 -7.18 14.31 14.11
C PHE A 206 -6.06 14.23 15.14
N ILE A 207 -5.03 13.38 14.92
CA ILE A 207 -3.89 13.27 15.84
C ILE A 207 -3.14 14.60 15.98
N GLN A 208 -3.04 15.37 14.89
CA GLN A 208 -2.41 16.69 14.90
C GLN A 208 -3.26 17.77 15.61
N ARG A 209 -4.53 17.46 15.92
CA ARG A 209 -5.52 18.38 16.52
C ARG A 209 -6.09 17.80 17.81
N ALA A 210 -5.24 17.26 18.67
CA ALA A 210 -5.63 16.61 19.92
C ALA A 210 -6.37 17.54 20.91
N ALA A 211 -6.23 18.86 20.78
CA ALA A 211 -7.01 19.83 21.55
C ALA A 211 -8.49 19.90 21.12
N LEU A 212 -8.80 19.51 19.88
CA LEU A 212 -10.13 19.55 19.30
C LEU A 212 -10.80 18.18 19.25
N TYR A 213 -10.02 17.10 19.20
CA TYR A 213 -10.56 15.76 18.95
C TYR A 213 -9.95 14.69 19.87
N ALA A 214 -10.79 13.73 20.25
CA ALA A 214 -10.37 12.47 20.85
C ALA A 214 -10.55 11.33 19.84
N LEU A 215 -9.53 10.48 19.72
CA LEU A 215 -9.50 9.40 18.74
C LEU A 215 -9.25 8.05 19.40
N ASP A 216 -10.02 7.05 19.01
CA ASP A 216 -9.82 5.68 19.47
C ASP A 216 -8.49 5.09 18.92
N PRO A 217 -7.96 4.03 19.55
CA PRO A 217 -6.86 3.25 19.00
C PRO A 217 -7.12 2.78 17.56
N PRO A 218 -6.07 2.47 16.79
CA PRO A 218 -6.22 1.95 15.42
C PRO A 218 -7.06 0.67 15.41
N GLY A 219 -8.02 0.59 14.50
CA GLY A 219 -8.90 -0.57 14.37
C GLY A 219 -10.01 -0.32 13.36
N PRO A 220 -10.73 -1.38 12.93
CA PRO A 220 -11.77 -1.30 11.89
C PRO A 220 -12.93 -0.38 12.29
N ASN A 221 -13.23 -0.28 13.59
CA ASN A 221 -14.33 0.52 14.15
C ASN A 221 -13.83 1.72 14.96
N SER A 222 -12.63 2.22 14.65
CA SER A 222 -12.03 3.36 15.35
C SER A 222 -12.91 4.60 15.18
N LYS A 223 -13.33 5.22 16.29
CA LYS A 223 -14.19 6.41 16.30
C LYS A 223 -13.43 7.67 16.65
N VAL A 224 -13.98 8.80 16.21
CA VAL A 224 -13.56 10.14 16.57
C VAL A 224 -14.68 10.89 17.27
N ARG A 225 -14.31 11.69 18.27
CA ARG A 225 -15.17 12.59 19.03
C ARG A 225 -14.57 13.98 18.98
N PHE A 226 -15.41 15.01 18.94
CA PHE A 226 -14.94 16.37 19.21
C PHE A 226 -14.87 16.61 20.72
N LEU A 227 -13.95 17.46 21.16
CA LEU A 227 -13.79 17.90 22.53
C LEU A 227 -14.47 19.27 22.66
N PRO A 228 -15.59 19.41 23.40
CA PRO A 228 -16.31 20.67 23.50
C PRO A 228 -15.42 21.85 23.92
N ALA A 229 -14.51 21.62 24.86
CA ALA A 229 -13.55 22.63 25.34
C ALA A 229 -12.67 23.24 24.23
N GLY A 230 -12.36 22.46 23.19
CA GLY A 230 -11.56 22.93 22.04
C GLY A 230 -12.31 23.88 21.10
N PHE A 231 -13.63 23.99 21.23
CA PHE A 231 -14.49 24.83 20.38
C PHE A 231 -15.15 25.98 21.14
N ASN A 232 -14.72 26.26 22.38
CA ASN A 232 -15.33 27.27 23.27
C ASN A 232 -14.98 28.74 22.93
N GLY A 233 -14.62 29.05 21.68
CA GLY A 233 -14.22 30.39 21.22
C GLY A 233 -14.96 30.90 19.99
N ASP A 234 -16.11 30.29 19.66
CA ASP A 234 -17.06 30.78 18.64
C ASP A 234 -18.15 31.66 19.30
#